data_AF-A0A529I4S5-F1
#
_entry.id   AF-A0A529I4S5-F1
#
_cell.length_a   1.000
_cell.length_b   1.000
_cell.length_c   1.000
_cell.angle_alpha   90.00
_cell.angle_beta   90.00
_cell.angle_gamma   90.00
#
_symmetry.space_group_name_H-M   'P 1'
#
loop_
_entity.id
_entity.type
_entity.pdbx_description
1 polymer ?
#
loop_
_entity_poly.entity_id
_entity_poly.type
_entity_poly.pdbx_seq_one_letter_code
_entity_poly.pdbx_strand_id
1 'polypeptide(L)'
;TKAGFTDIEPGGVRHLELDGIDTVVIGFLNRDSVKHARFLVRRLKRRRPKLRVGIVFWSETGNSDRQAATAEAGDLNADFVAYGMVDAVTGALSSAPPVVLKLAAKRRPRRARPAARKVPAAVAG
;
A
#
# COMPACT_ATOMS: atom_id res chain seq x y z
N THR A 1 11.67 -6.05 -12.51
CA THR A 1 11.26 -4.69 -12.95
C THR A 1 11.56 -3.71 -11.83
N LYS A 2 12.07 -2.51 -12.11
CA LYS A 2 12.37 -1.47 -11.09
C LYS A 2 11.40 -0.30 -11.23
N ALA A 3 10.94 0.26 -10.12
CA ALA A 3 10.05 1.42 -10.08
C ALA A 3 10.62 2.47 -9.11
N GLY A 4 10.61 3.74 -9.52
CA GLY A 4 11.13 4.86 -8.76
C GLY A 4 10.05 5.61 -7.99
N PHE A 5 10.43 6.64 -7.23
CA PHE A 5 9.52 7.44 -6.40
C PHE A 5 8.28 7.98 -7.14
N THR A 6 8.46 8.44 -8.38
CA THR A 6 7.38 8.97 -9.24
C THR A 6 6.32 7.91 -9.56
N ASP A 7 6.73 6.64 -9.69
CA ASP A 7 5.82 5.52 -9.97
C ASP A 7 4.99 5.14 -8.75
N ILE A 8 5.43 5.58 -7.56
CA ILE A 8 4.76 5.31 -6.27
C ILE A 8 3.88 6.47 -5.82
N GLU A 9 3.81 7.56 -6.59
CA GLU A 9 2.83 8.61 -6.36
C GLU A 9 1.39 8.11 -6.55
N PRO A 10 0.39 8.79 -5.96
CA PRO A 10 -1.00 8.36 -6.03
C PRO A 10 -1.50 8.06 -7.46
N GLY A 11 -1.05 8.79 -8.48
CA GLY A 11 -1.34 8.50 -9.89
C GLY A 11 -0.58 7.27 -10.40
N GLY A 12 0.74 7.24 -10.18
CA GLY A 12 1.68 6.23 -10.70
C GLY A 12 1.42 4.81 -10.21
N VAL A 13 0.99 4.61 -8.95
CA VAL A 13 0.85 3.26 -8.35
C VAL A 13 -0.12 2.37 -9.12
N ARG A 14 -1.04 2.95 -9.92
CA ARG A 14 -1.98 2.18 -10.76
C ARG A 14 -1.34 1.61 -12.01
N HIS A 15 -0.26 2.22 -12.49
CA HIS A 15 0.46 1.85 -13.71
C HIS A 15 1.57 0.82 -13.45
N LEU A 16 1.88 0.53 -12.18
CA LEU A 16 2.78 -0.56 -11.84
C LEU A 16 2.22 -1.88 -12.38
N GLU A 17 3.01 -2.54 -13.21
CA GLU A 17 2.81 -3.92 -13.67
C GLU A 17 3.12 -4.85 -12.50
N LEU A 18 2.08 -5.39 -11.88
CA LEU A 18 2.19 -6.27 -10.71
C LEU A 18 1.87 -7.72 -11.07
N ASP A 19 1.57 -8.01 -12.32
CA ASP A 19 1.24 -9.37 -12.77
C ASP A 19 2.50 -10.21 -12.82
N GLY A 20 2.42 -11.45 -12.31
CA GLY A 20 3.59 -12.34 -12.17
C GLY A 20 4.57 -11.98 -11.05
N ILE A 21 4.37 -10.88 -10.31
CA ILE A 21 5.19 -10.52 -9.15
C ILE A 21 4.60 -11.14 -7.88
N ASP A 22 5.40 -11.89 -7.13
CA ASP A 22 4.95 -12.52 -5.87
C ASP A 22 5.18 -11.62 -4.65
N THR A 23 6.30 -10.88 -4.64
CA THR A 23 6.68 -9.98 -3.55
C THR A 23 7.13 -8.62 -4.07
N VAL A 24 6.64 -7.55 -3.45
CA VAL A 24 7.10 -6.17 -3.63
C VAL A 24 7.79 -5.70 -2.35
N VAL A 25 8.95 -5.07 -2.50
CA VAL A 25 9.71 -4.48 -1.40
C VAL A 25 9.78 -2.97 -1.62
N ILE A 26 9.39 -2.18 -0.62
CA ILE A 26 9.42 -0.72 -0.70
C ILE A 26 10.47 -0.20 0.29
N GLY A 27 11.52 0.42 -0.24
CA GLY A 27 12.57 1.03 0.54
C GLY A 27 12.28 2.49 0.89
N PHE A 28 12.43 2.84 2.17
CA PHE A 28 12.41 4.19 2.69
C PHE A 28 13.76 4.51 3.31
N LEU A 29 14.32 5.66 2.92
CA LEU A 29 15.54 6.19 3.54
C LEU A 29 15.23 7.00 4.81
N ASN A 30 14.00 7.52 4.94
CA ASN A 30 13.55 8.24 6.13
C ASN A 30 12.64 7.35 6.99
N ARG A 31 13.05 7.07 8.23
CA ARG A 31 12.28 6.28 9.21
C ARG A 31 10.91 6.91 9.54
N ASP A 32 10.77 8.23 9.46
CA ASP A 32 9.51 8.91 9.81
C ASP A 32 8.42 8.75 8.73
N SER A 33 8.75 8.12 7.59
CA SER A 33 7.84 7.92 6.47
C SER A 33 6.80 6.81 6.68
N VAL A 34 6.58 6.38 7.93
CA VAL A 34 5.63 5.32 8.33
C VAL A 34 4.23 5.53 7.73
N LYS A 35 3.74 6.78 7.72
CA LYS A 35 2.42 7.10 7.14
C LYS A 35 2.37 6.84 5.63
N HIS A 36 3.44 7.19 4.91
CA HIS A 36 3.55 6.93 3.47
C HIS A 36 3.70 5.44 3.19
N ALA A 37 4.51 4.72 3.97
CA ALA A 37 4.63 3.27 3.89
C ALA A 37 3.26 2.59 4.02
N ARG A 38 2.50 2.91 5.08
CA ARG A 38 1.16 2.37 5.32
C ARG A 38 0.21 2.65 4.15
N PHE A 39 0.26 3.86 3.60
CA PHE A 39 -0.58 4.24 2.47
C PHE A 39 -0.30 3.39 1.23
N LEU A 40 0.98 3.18 0.90
CA LEU A 40 1.41 2.41 -0.26
C LEU A 40 1.07 0.93 -0.13
N VAL A 41 1.37 0.33 1.02
CA VAL A 41 1.05 -1.07 1.31
C VAL A 41 -0.44 -1.32 1.11
N ARG A 42 -1.30 -0.46 1.68
CA ARG A 42 -2.75 -0.58 1.53
C ARG A 42 -3.20 -0.43 0.09
N ARG A 43 -2.52 0.39 -0.72
CA ARG A 43 -2.88 0.59 -2.13
C ARG A 43 -2.50 -0.62 -2.98
N LEU A 44 -1.31 -1.18 -2.79
CA LEU A 44 -0.85 -2.38 -3.47
C LEU A 44 -1.71 -3.60 -3.11
N LYS A 45 -1.93 -3.84 -1.82
CA LYS A 45 -2.77 -4.95 -1.37
C LYS A 45 -4.24 -4.80 -1.76
N ARG A 46 -4.75 -3.59 -2.00
CA ARG A 46 -6.08 -3.38 -2.61
C ARG A 46 -6.12 -3.72 -4.10
N ARG A 47 -5.02 -3.50 -4.85
CA ARG A 47 -4.94 -3.89 -6.26
C ARG A 47 -4.79 -5.41 -6.41
N ARG A 48 -3.93 -6.01 -5.58
CA ARG A 48 -3.67 -7.46 -5.59
C ARG A 48 -3.60 -7.98 -4.15
N PRO A 49 -4.71 -8.52 -3.59
CA PRO A 49 -4.76 -9.00 -2.20
C PRO A 49 -3.81 -10.17 -1.89
N LYS A 50 -3.44 -10.94 -2.92
CA LYS A 50 -2.48 -12.05 -2.82
C LYS A 50 -1.01 -11.61 -2.97
N LEU A 51 -0.74 -10.32 -3.14
CA LEU A 51 0.62 -9.80 -3.28
C LEU A 51 1.27 -9.66 -1.91
N ARG A 52 2.48 -10.20 -1.74
CA ARG A 52 3.30 -9.95 -0.57
C ARG A 52 3.99 -8.59 -0.71
N VAL A 53 3.97 -7.79 0.34
CA VAL A 53 4.48 -6.42 0.40
C VAL A 53 5.30 -6.25 1.67
N GLY A 54 6.61 -6.03 1.51
CA GLY A 54 7.54 -5.70 2.60
C GLY A 54 7.94 -4.22 2.60
N ILE A 55 8.22 -3.68 3.77
CA ILE A 55 8.78 -2.34 3.95
C ILE A 55 10.21 -2.46 4.46
N VAL A 56 11.11 -1.64 3.92
CA VAL A 56 12.49 -1.56 4.40
C VAL A 56 12.78 -0.12 4.82
N PHE A 57 13.12 0.09 6.09
CA PHE A 57 13.62 1.36 6.59
C PHE A 57 15.14 1.29 6.71
N TRP A 58 15.85 1.81 5.72
CA TRP A 58 17.32 1.79 5.73
C TRP A 58 17.85 2.65 6.88
N SER A 59 18.62 2.05 7.78
CA SER A 59 19.19 2.72 8.95
C SER A 59 20.60 2.18 9.24
N GLU A 60 21.52 3.06 9.60
CA GLU A 60 22.89 2.67 10.00
C GLU A 60 22.91 1.78 11.24
N THR A 61 22.06 2.11 12.22
CA THR A 61 21.75 1.24 13.35
C THR A 61 20.64 0.27 12.94
N GLY A 62 21.02 -0.88 12.39
CA GLY A 62 20.09 -1.98 12.18
C GLY A 62 19.32 -2.24 13.48
N ASN A 63 17.99 -2.10 13.46
CA ASN A 63 17.19 -2.49 14.61
C ASN A 63 17.03 -4.01 14.56
N SER A 64 17.84 -4.73 15.34
CA SER A 64 17.81 -6.18 15.44
C SER A 64 16.59 -6.71 16.22
N ASP A 65 15.73 -5.82 16.72
CA ASP A 65 14.51 -6.22 17.43
C ASP A 65 13.43 -6.70 16.46
N ARG A 66 13.43 -8.02 16.26
CA ARG A 66 12.46 -8.73 15.43
C ARG A 66 11.02 -8.62 15.97
N GLN A 67 10.82 -8.42 17.28
CA GLN A 67 9.49 -8.22 17.84
C GLN A 67 8.94 -6.84 17.48
N ALA A 68 9.76 -5.80 17.64
CA ALA A 68 9.40 -4.44 17.20
C ALA A 68 9.08 -4.40 15.70
N ALA A 69 9.91 -5.06 14.86
CA ALA A 69 9.67 -5.16 13.43
C ALA A 69 8.34 -5.84 13.08
N THR A 70 7.97 -6.89 13.82
CA THR A 70 6.70 -7.62 13.63
C THR A 70 5.50 -6.76 14.02
N ALA A 71 5.59 -6.02 15.13
CA ALA A 71 4.56 -5.09 15.54
C ALA A 71 4.37 -3.97 14.50
N GLU A 72 5.46 -3.36 14.03
CA GLU A 72 5.43 -2.34 12.97
C GLU A 72 4.85 -2.87 11.66
N ALA A 73 5.17 -4.11 11.27
CA ALA A 73 4.59 -4.75 10.08
C ALA A 73 3.06 -4.85 10.19
N GLY A 74 2.57 -5.29 11.35
CA GLY A 74 1.14 -5.35 11.66
C GLY A 74 0.48 -3.97 11.54
N ASP A 75 1.09 -2.95 12.11
CA ASP A 75 0.60 -1.57 12.00
C ASP A 75 0.57 -1.08 10.55
N LEU A 76 1.65 -1.29 9.79
CA LEU A 76 1.74 -0.89 8.39
C LEU A 76 0.83 -1.72 7.48
N ASN A 77 0.28 -2.83 7.97
CA ASN A 77 -0.37 -3.89 7.20
C ASN A 77 0.58 -4.55 6.18
N ALA A 78 1.88 -4.43 6.42
CA ALA A 78 2.93 -5.06 5.62
C ALA A 78 3.07 -6.52 6.05
N ASP A 79 3.70 -7.31 5.19
CA ASP A 79 4.01 -8.72 5.49
C ASP A 79 5.27 -8.86 6.33
N PHE A 80 6.18 -7.90 6.20
CA PHE A 80 7.36 -7.77 7.04
C PHE A 80 7.89 -6.34 7.00
N VAL A 81 8.65 -5.98 8.03
CA VAL A 81 9.47 -4.76 8.09
C VAL A 81 10.92 -5.18 8.28
N ALA A 82 11.84 -4.55 7.56
CA ALA A 82 13.27 -4.77 7.66
C ALA A 82 14.01 -3.44 7.86
N TYR A 83 15.17 -3.49 8.51
CA TYR A 83 16.02 -2.31 8.74
C TYR A 83 17.39 -2.39 8.07
N GLY A 84 17.64 -3.48 7.34
CA GLY A 84 18.90 -3.73 6.66
C GLY A 84 18.73 -4.71 5.50
N MET A 85 19.81 -4.85 4.72
CA MET A 85 19.77 -5.60 3.47
C MET A 85 19.46 -7.08 3.68
N VAL A 86 20.07 -7.69 4.71
CA VAL A 86 19.90 -9.11 5.02
C VAL A 86 18.45 -9.44 5.34
N ASP A 87 17.81 -8.65 6.22
CA ASP A 87 16.41 -8.85 6.60
C ASP A 87 15.47 -8.56 5.42
N ALA A 88 15.79 -7.57 4.58
CA ALA A 88 15.00 -7.25 3.41
C ALA A 88 14.98 -8.41 2.40
N VAL A 89 16.14 -9.00 2.10
CA VAL A 89 16.26 -10.13 1.18
C VAL A 89 15.62 -11.38 1.77
N THR A 90 15.87 -11.66 3.05
CA THR A 90 15.29 -12.81 3.77
C THR A 90 13.76 -12.73 3.78
N GLY A 91 13.21 -11.54 4.08
CA GLY A 91 11.77 -11.29 4.07
C GLY A 91 11.17 -11.40 2.67
N ALA A 92 11.88 -10.93 1.64
CA ALA A 92 11.38 -10.91 0.26
C ALA A 92 11.29 -12.30 -0.38
N LEU A 93 12.28 -13.15 -0.12
CA LEU A 93 12.43 -14.48 -0.71
C LEU A 93 11.83 -15.60 0.14
N SER A 94 11.33 -15.29 1.35
CA SER A 94 10.64 -16.25 2.21
C SER A 94 9.32 -16.72 1.58
N SER A 95 8.98 -18.00 1.76
CA SER A 95 7.72 -18.60 1.26
C SER A 95 6.49 -18.38 2.15
N ALA A 96 6.55 -17.46 3.13
CA ALA A 96 5.41 -17.17 4.00
C ALA A 96 4.19 -16.58 3.23
N PRO A 97 2.96 -16.89 3.66
CA PRO A 97 1.76 -16.41 2.98
C PRO A 97 1.58 -14.90 3.14
N PRO A 98 1.00 -14.20 2.13
CA PRO A 98 0.64 -12.80 2.25
C PRO A 98 -0.39 -12.56 3.36
N VAL A 99 -0.13 -11.58 4.23
CA VAL A 99 -1.05 -11.04 5.24
C VAL A 99 -2.19 -10.34 4.51
N VAL A 100 -3.35 -10.96 4.56
CA VAL A 100 -4.57 -10.39 4.00
C VAL A 100 -4.92 -9.09 4.72
N LEU A 101 -5.19 -8.04 3.95
CA LEU A 101 -5.84 -6.86 4.51
C LEU A 101 -7.20 -7.30 5.04
N LYS A 102 -7.43 -7.18 6.36
CA LYS A 102 -8.79 -7.14 6.92
C LYS A 102 -9.46 -5.89 6.36
N LEU A 103 -10.06 -6.04 5.18
CA LEU A 103 -10.77 -4.98 4.51
C LEU A 103 -11.97 -4.65 5.41
N ALA A 104 -11.93 -3.51 6.09
CA ALA A 104 -13.11 -3.00 6.77
C ALA A 104 -14.19 -2.84 5.68
N ALA A 105 -15.18 -3.73 5.71
CA ALA A 105 -16.31 -3.72 4.81
C ALA A 105 -17.16 -2.46 5.10
N LYS A 106 -16.77 -1.32 4.53
CA LYS A 106 -17.65 -0.16 4.39
C LYS A 106 -17.48 0.43 3.01
N ARG A 107 -18.13 -0.22 2.05
CA ARG A 107 -18.73 0.53 0.94
C ARG A 107 -19.88 1.34 1.54
N ARG A 108 -19.70 2.66 1.69
CA ARG A 108 -20.83 3.60 1.78
C ARG A 108 -20.85 4.42 0.48
N PRO A 109 -22.03 4.62 -0.12
CA PRO A 109 -22.22 4.70 -1.56
C PRO A 109 -21.79 6.05 -2.12
N ARG A 110 -21.41 6.06 -3.41
CA ARG A 110 -21.32 7.30 -4.19
C ARG A 110 -22.63 8.06 -4.00
N ARG A 111 -22.58 9.26 -3.42
CA ARG A 111 -23.73 10.19 -3.42
C ARG A 111 -24.18 10.31 -4.86
N ALA A 112 -25.39 9.84 -5.16
CA ALA A 112 -26.00 10.06 -6.45
C ALA A 112 -26.04 11.57 -6.67
N ARG A 113 -25.46 12.03 -7.78
CA ARG A 113 -25.52 13.43 -8.21
C ARG A 113 -27.02 13.74 -8.42
N PRO A 114 -27.60 14.76 -7.77
CA PRO A 114 -29.01 15.06 -7.97
C PRO A 114 -29.23 15.35 -9.45
N ALA A 115 -30.19 14.64 -10.06
CA ALA A 115 -30.57 14.85 -11.44
C ALA A 115 -31.03 16.31 -11.59
N ALA A 116 -30.49 17.00 -12.61
CA ALA A 116 -30.86 18.37 -12.91
C ALA A 116 -32.39 18.46 -13.05
N ARG A 117 -33.02 19.27 -12.20
CA ARG A 117 -34.45 19.54 -12.23
C ARG A 117 -34.76 20.22 -13.57
N LYS A 118 -35.52 19.54 -14.45
CA LYS A 118 -36.05 20.17 -15.67
C LYS A 118 -36.91 21.36 -15.23
N VAL A 119 -36.53 22.55 -15.64
CA VAL A 119 -37.38 23.75 -15.54
C VAL A 119 -38.50 23.57 -16.57
N PRO A 120 -39.78 23.55 -16.19
CA PRO A 120 -40.85 23.60 -17.18
C PRO A 120 -40.83 24.97 -17.86
N ALA A 121 -40.81 24.95 -19.18
CA ALA A 121 -40.92 26.12 -20.02
C ALA A 121 -42.23 26.87 -19.74
N ALA A 122 -42.15 28.18 -19.90
CA ALA A 122 -43.20 29.17 -19.73
C ALA A 122 -44.57 28.74 -20.25
N VAL A 123 -45.61 29.02 -19.46
CA VAL A 123 -46.99 29.16 -19.94
C VAL A 123 -47.21 30.65 -20.20
N ALA A 124 -47.76 30.92 -21.38
CA ALA A 124 -48.05 32.23 -21.93
C ALA A 124 -49.06 33.05 -21.11
N GLY A 125 -48.90 34.38 -21.20
CA GLY A 125 -49.83 35.42 -20.81
C GLY A 125 -49.42 36.71 -21.48
#